data_AF-A0A3M1G8W6-F1
#
_entry.id   AF-A0A3M1G8W6-F1
#
_cell.length_a   1.000
_cell.length_b   1.000
_cell.length_c   1.000
_cell.angle_alpha   90.00
_cell.angle_beta   90.00
_cell.angle_gamma   90.00
#
_symmetry.space_group_name_H-M   'P 1'
#
loop_
_entity.id
_entity.type
_entity.pdbx_description
1 polymer ?
#
loop_
_entity_poly.entity_id
_entity_poly.type
_entity_poly.pdbx_seq_one_letter_code
_entity_poly.pdbx_strand_id
1 'polypeptide(L)'
;PDAASLRVHHLSTPAQVTVHYRTRPGVGWSARLPGDPAGAVLPFPPAPEGAVVQFSVPAVQGETVESLPDVTEILLQAEEEAGVWIERISLQL
;
A
#
# COMPACT_ATOMS: atom_id res chain seq x y z
N PRO A 1 -2.47 3.46 16.80
CA PRO A 1 -2.24 3.76 15.37
C PRO A 1 -3.15 2.85 14.55
N ASP A 2 -3.94 3.43 13.64
CA ASP A 2 -4.82 2.63 12.80
C ASP A 2 -4.04 2.03 11.64
N ALA A 3 -4.31 0.75 11.37
CA ALA A 3 -3.72 0.03 10.26
C ALA A 3 -4.81 -0.69 9.47
N ALA A 4 -4.70 -0.61 8.14
CA ALA A 4 -5.50 -1.37 7.20
C ALA A 4 -4.58 -2.22 6.31
N SER A 5 -5.04 -3.38 5.84
CA SER A 5 -4.28 -4.18 4.89
C SER A 5 -4.97 -4.22 3.52
N LEU A 6 -4.17 -4.06 2.48
CA LEU A 6 -4.54 -4.29 1.09
C LEU A 6 -3.89 -5.60 0.64
N ARG A 7 -4.69 -6.58 0.24
CA ARG A 7 -4.21 -7.87 -0.25
C ARG A 7 -4.38 -7.97 -1.75
N VAL A 8 -3.29 -8.17 -2.46
CA VAL A 8 -3.29 -8.39 -3.91
C VAL A 8 -2.96 -9.86 -4.17
N HIS A 9 -3.88 -10.59 -4.80
CA HIS A 9 -3.74 -12.02 -5.07
C HIS A 9 -3.21 -12.25 -6.49
N HIS A 10 -2.29 -13.21 -6.63
CA HIS A 10 -1.80 -13.71 -7.93
C HIS A 10 -1.28 -12.64 -8.92
N LEU A 11 -0.21 -11.92 -8.54
CA LEU A 11 0.47 -10.99 -9.44
C LEU A 11 1.48 -11.71 -10.34
N SER A 12 1.09 -11.98 -11.59
CA SER A 12 1.99 -12.49 -12.64
C SER A 12 2.86 -11.41 -13.29
N THR A 13 2.47 -10.14 -13.16
CA THR A 13 3.22 -8.96 -13.61
C THR A 13 3.26 -7.93 -12.49
N PRO A 14 4.28 -7.03 -12.45
CA PRO A 14 4.28 -5.92 -11.52
C PRO A 14 3.03 -5.08 -11.71
N ALA A 15 2.39 -4.68 -10.62
CA ALA A 15 1.20 -3.84 -10.67
C ALA A 15 1.48 -2.44 -10.13
N GLN A 16 0.81 -1.45 -10.70
CA GLN A 16 0.76 -0.11 -10.14
C GLN A 16 -0.51 0.05 -9.30
N VAL A 17 -0.33 0.43 -8.04
CA VAL A 17 -1.43 0.80 -7.15
C VAL A 17 -1.53 2.31 -7.10
N THR A 18 -2.73 2.83 -7.34
CA THR A 18 -3.08 4.24 -7.14
C THR A 18 -4.05 4.36 -5.97
N VAL A 19 -3.74 5.22 -5.00
CA VAL A 19 -4.60 5.49 -3.84
C VAL A 19 -5.00 6.95 -3.81
N HIS A 20 -6.31 7.20 -3.78
CA HIS A 20 -6.90 8.50 -3.51
C HIS A 20 -7.26 8.56 -2.02
N TYR A 21 -6.79 9.58 -1.33
CA TYR A 21 -6.96 9.68 0.11
C TYR A 21 -7.09 11.12 0.58
N ARG A 22 -7.62 11.27 1.79
CA ARG A 22 -7.59 12.50 2.59
C ARG A 22 -7.00 12.20 3.96
N THR A 23 -6.44 13.20 4.61
CA THR A 23 -5.97 13.11 6.00
C THR A 23 -6.49 14.28 6.82
N ARG A 24 -6.47 14.16 8.14
CA ARG A 24 -6.58 15.35 9.00
C ARG A 24 -5.37 16.26 8.75
N PRO A 25 -5.50 17.59 8.95
CA PRO A 25 -4.36 18.50 8.89
C PRO A 25 -3.22 18.00 9.80
N GLY A 26 -2.02 17.86 9.24
CA GLY A 26 -0.82 17.44 9.99
C GLY A 26 -0.65 15.93 10.19
N VAL A 27 -1.62 15.09 9.81
CA VAL A 27 -1.51 13.64 9.96
C VAL A 27 -0.73 13.02 8.81
N GLY A 28 0.39 12.37 9.14
CA GLY A 28 1.15 11.52 8.24
C GLY A 28 0.60 10.09 8.19
N TRP A 29 0.90 9.40 7.08
CA TRP A 29 0.62 7.98 6.94
C TRP A 29 1.56 7.35 5.92
N SER A 30 1.59 6.03 5.86
CA SER A 30 2.54 5.31 5.01
C SER A 30 2.01 3.95 4.55
N ALA A 31 2.66 3.41 3.52
CA ALA A 31 2.50 2.02 3.12
C ALA A 31 3.79 1.24 3.37
N ARG A 32 3.66 0.00 3.82
CA ARG A 32 4.75 -0.98 3.90
C ARG A 32 4.50 -2.08 2.88
N LEU A 33 5.46 -2.26 1.99
CA LEU A 33 5.42 -3.30 0.95
C LEU A 33 6.00 -4.62 1.49
N PRO A 34 5.47 -5.77 1.05
CA PRO A 34 5.99 -7.08 1.43
C PRO A 34 7.28 -7.40 0.66
N GLY A 35 8.16 -8.21 1.26
CA GLY A 35 9.38 -8.69 0.61
C GLY A 35 10.55 -7.71 0.58
N ASP A 36 10.40 -6.48 1.10
CA ASP A 36 11.53 -5.57 1.28
C ASP A 36 12.24 -5.85 2.62
N PRO A 37 13.45 -6.45 2.62
CA PRO A 37 14.19 -6.75 3.84
C PRO A 37 14.67 -5.50 4.58
N ALA A 38 14.70 -4.33 3.93
CA ALA A 38 14.99 -3.05 4.57
C ALA A 38 13.77 -2.45 5.27
N GLY A 39 12.58 -3.06 5.10
CA GLY A 39 11.34 -2.55 5.65
C GLY A 39 10.95 -1.21 5.04
N ALA A 40 11.13 -1.02 3.73
CA ALA A 40 10.80 0.23 3.07
C ALA A 40 9.37 0.65 3.39
N VAL A 41 9.30 1.75 4.13
CA VAL A 41 8.10 2.50 4.41
C VAL A 41 8.01 3.57 3.33
N LEU A 42 6.92 3.58 2.60
CA LEU A 42 6.58 4.63 1.64
C LEU A 42 5.77 5.69 2.38
N PRO A 43 6.38 6.82 2.81
CA PRO A 43 5.64 7.88 3.46
C PRO A 43 4.78 8.61 2.43
N PHE A 44 3.57 8.99 2.85
CA PHE A 44 2.65 9.79 2.07
C PHE A 44 2.43 11.13 2.76
N PRO A 45 2.39 12.25 2.01
CA PRO A 45 2.21 13.56 2.60
C PRO A 45 0.81 13.73 3.19
N PRO A 46 0.65 14.55 4.24
CA PRO A 46 -0.66 14.99 4.71
C PRO A 46 -1.46 15.67 3.59
N ALA A 47 -2.75 15.38 3.52
CA ALA A 47 -3.64 15.82 2.43
C ALA A 47 -5.07 16.14 2.92
N PRO A 48 -5.32 17.32 3.49
CA PRO A 48 -6.65 17.69 3.99
C PRO A 48 -7.71 17.83 2.90
N GLU A 49 -7.33 18.24 1.68
CA GLU A 49 -8.27 18.47 0.57
C GLU A 49 -8.45 17.24 -0.34
N GLY A 50 -7.53 16.28 -0.23
CA GLY A 50 -7.44 15.10 -1.08
C GLY A 50 -6.11 15.04 -1.82
N ALA A 51 -5.56 13.85 -1.96
CA ALA A 51 -4.34 13.60 -2.70
C ALA A 51 -4.38 12.23 -3.38
N VAL A 52 -3.42 12.04 -4.28
CA VAL A 52 -3.22 10.79 -5.01
C VAL A 52 -1.78 10.36 -4.85
N VAL A 53 -1.57 9.12 -4.42
CA VAL A 53 -0.26 8.48 -4.38
C VAL A 53 -0.26 7.25 -5.27
N GLN A 54 0.89 7.00 -5.88
CA GLN A 54 1.10 5.84 -6.74
C GLN A 54 2.35 5.09 -6.29
N PHE A 55 2.26 3.78 -6.20
CA PHE A 55 3.40 2.93 -5.89
C PHE A 55 3.30 1.59 -6.63
N SER A 56 4.46 1.00 -6.90
CA SER A 56 4.54 -0.29 -7.59
C SER A 56 4.56 -1.43 -6.59
N VAL A 57 3.82 -2.47 -6.92
CA VAL A 57 3.80 -3.75 -6.21
C VAL A 57 4.51 -4.75 -7.12
N PRO A 58 5.66 -5.31 -6.71
CA PRO A 58 6.40 -6.24 -7.55
C PRO A 58 5.59 -7.51 -7.80
N ALA A 59 5.79 -8.12 -8.97
CA ALA A 59 5.33 -9.49 -9.20
C ALA A 59 6.03 -10.42 -8.21
N VAL A 60 5.35 -11.48 -7.81
CA VAL A 60 5.98 -12.53 -7.00
C VAL A 60 6.94 -13.31 -7.91
N GLN A 61 8.23 -12.95 -7.88
CA GLN A 61 9.28 -13.67 -8.62
C GLN A 61 9.83 -14.80 -7.74
N GLY A 62 9.27 -15.99 -7.90
CA GLY A 62 9.88 -17.21 -7.37
C GLY A 62 9.54 -18.38 -8.29
N GLU A 63 10.59 -19.02 -8.80
CA GLU A 63 10.49 -20.31 -9.47
C GLU A 63 9.91 -21.33 -8.48
N THR A 64 9.06 -22.23 -8.98
CA THR A 64 8.25 -23.25 -8.26
C THR A 64 6.95 -22.74 -7.60
N VAL A 65 5.83 -23.03 -8.27
CA VAL A 65 4.43 -22.72 -7.91
C VAL A 65 4.00 -23.27 -6.53
N GLU A 66 4.76 -24.18 -5.93
CA GLU A 66 4.34 -24.91 -4.72
C GLU A 66 4.63 -24.19 -3.38
N SER A 67 5.34 -23.05 -3.35
CA SER A 67 5.61 -22.33 -2.09
C SER A 67 5.51 -20.80 -2.15
N LEU A 68 5.00 -20.24 -3.24
CA LEU A 68 4.77 -18.81 -3.29
C LEU A 68 3.63 -18.43 -2.34
N PRO A 69 3.77 -17.37 -1.52
CA PRO A 69 2.60 -16.76 -0.93
C PRO A 69 1.73 -16.23 -2.07
N ASP A 70 0.53 -16.80 -2.25
CA ASP A 70 -0.46 -16.40 -3.26
C ASP A 70 -0.90 -14.93 -3.15
N VAL A 71 -0.48 -14.26 -2.08
CA VAL A 71 -0.92 -12.94 -1.67
C VAL A 71 0.27 -12.03 -1.38
N THR A 72 0.25 -10.87 -2.01
CA THR A 72 1.09 -9.72 -1.67
C THR A 72 0.30 -8.82 -0.73
N GLU A 73 0.64 -8.80 0.56
CA GLU A 73 -0.03 -7.97 1.58
C GLU A 73 0.71 -6.63 1.76
N ILE A 74 0.00 -5.53 1.54
CA ILE A 74 0.47 -4.16 1.72
C ILE A 74 -0.19 -3.61 2.98
N LEU A 75 0.62 -3.19 3.94
CA LEU A 75 0.12 -2.61 5.18
C LEU A 75 0.06 -1.08 5.04
N LEU A 76 -1.11 -0.51 5.24
CA LEU A 76 -1.35 0.94 5.26
C LEU A 76 -1.46 1.37 6.72
N GLN A 77 -0.63 2.33 7.15
CA GLN A 77 -0.53 2.73 8.55
C GLN A 77 -0.65 4.25 8.70
N ALA A 78 -1.59 4.69 9.54
CA ALA A 78 -1.71 6.07 9.97
C ALA A 78 -0.95 6.32 11.28
N GLU A 79 -0.36 7.50 11.42
CA GLU A 79 0.33 7.90 12.66
C GLU A 79 -0.67 8.10 13.82
N GLU A 80 -1.88 8.54 13.51
CA GLU A 80 -2.98 8.78 14.45
C GLU A 80 -4.19 7.87 14.15
N GLU A 81 -4.98 7.57 15.19
CA GLU A 81 -6.27 6.87 15.02
C GLU A 81 -7.29 7.75 14.29
N ALA A 82 -7.98 7.17 13.31
CA ALA A 82 -9.02 7.80 12.48
C ALA A 82 -8.61 9.12 11.79
N GLY A 83 -7.33 9.22 11.41
CA GLY A 83 -6.74 10.41 10.77
C GLY A 83 -6.65 10.35 9.24
N VAL A 84 -6.97 9.21 8.62
CA VAL A 84 -6.84 8.97 7.17
C VAL A 84 -8.13 8.38 6.63
N TRP A 85 -8.57 8.89 5.47
CA TRP A 85 -9.71 8.38 4.72
C TRP A 85 -9.23 7.97 3.34
N ILE A 86 -9.34 6.68 3.02
CA ILE A 86 -9.08 6.18 1.68
C ILE A 86 -10.38 6.24 0.89
N GLU A 87 -10.38 7.05 -0.17
CA GLU A 87 -11.57 7.30 -0.99
C GLU A 87 -11.66 6.31 -2.16
N ARG A 88 -10.51 5.94 -2.74
CA ARG A 88 -10.42 4.99 -3.85
C ARG A 88 -9.06 4.32 -3.90
N ILE A 89 -9.06 3.01 -4.15
CA ILE A 89 -7.86 2.26 -4.54
C ILE A 89 -8.09 1.73 -5.95
N SER A 90 -7.07 1.82 -6.80
CA SER A 90 -7.10 1.27 -8.16
C SER A 90 -5.82 0.51 -8.43
N LEU A 91 -5.96 -0.63 -9.11
CA LEU A 91 -4.86 -1.51 -9.50
C LEU A 91 -4.75 -1.51 -11.04
N GLN A 92 -3.55 -1.33 -11.56
CA GLN A 92 -3.23 -1.42 -12.98
C GLN A 92 -2.13 -2.46 -13.17
N LEU A 93 -2.30 -3.38 -14.13
CA LEU A 93 -1.40 -4.52 -14.40
C LEU A 93 -0.54 -4.29 -15.64
#